data_AF-A0A9D8H270-F1
#
_entry.id   AF-A0A9D8H270-F1
#
_cell.length_a   1.000
_cell.length_b   1.000
_cell.length_c   1.000
_cell.angle_alpha   90.00
_cell.angle_beta   90.00
_cell.angle_gamma   90.00
#
_symmetry.space_group_name_H-M   'P 1'
#
loop_
_entity.id
_entity.type
_entity.pdbx_description
1 polymer ?
#
loop_
_entity_poly.entity_id
_entity_poly.type
_entity_poly.pdbx_seq_one_letter_code
_entity_poly.pdbx_strand_id
1 'polypeptide(L)'
;MARVLAVVPDLMLGSRVSTSLRASGHEVDQVGSIDPAALEDIDLVVADLDAVPPEELAGAGRPVIGFYQHTDVETKRRADGAGLAYAVPRSRMVRELPELAERALED
;
A
#
# COMPACT_ATOMS: atom_id res chain seq x y z
N MET A 1 -15.80 -4.45 4.85
CA MET A 1 -15.43 -4.45 3.41
C MET A 1 -14.95 -3.04 3.09
N ALA A 2 -13.73 -2.92 2.59
CA ALA A 2 -13.11 -1.63 2.28
C ALA A 2 -12.67 -1.63 0.82
N ARG A 3 -12.64 -0.46 0.18
CA ARG A 3 -12.12 -0.25 -1.16
C ARG A 3 -10.63 0.09 -1.07
N VAL A 4 -9.80 -0.75 -1.68
CA VAL A 4 -8.34 -0.66 -1.61
C VAL A 4 -7.78 -0.38 -2.98
N LEU A 5 -6.94 0.65 -3.10
CA LEU A 5 -6.13 0.87 -4.30
C LEU A 5 -4.74 0.27 -4.10
N ALA A 6 -4.39 -0.70 -4.94
CA ALA A 6 -3.06 -1.31 -4.98
C ALA A 6 -2.23 -0.65 -6.08
N VAL A 7 -1.30 0.23 -5.71
CA VAL A 7 -0.38 0.92 -6.63
C VAL A 7 0.89 0.07 -6.77
N VAL A 8 0.85 -0.91 -7.66
CA VAL A 8 1.90 -1.92 -7.83
C VAL A 8 2.11 -2.20 -9.33
N PRO A 9 3.17 -1.65 -9.95
CA PRO A 9 3.43 -1.85 -11.38
C PRO A 9 3.79 -3.30 -11.74
N ASP A 10 4.47 -4.02 -10.84
CA ASP A 10 4.81 -5.42 -11.06
C ASP A 10 3.55 -6.30 -10.98
N LEU A 11 3.16 -6.88 -12.11
CA LEU A 11 1.91 -7.65 -12.22
C LEU A 11 1.86 -8.86 -11.27
N MET A 12 2.99 -9.51 -11.04
CA MET A 12 3.05 -10.69 -10.16
C MET A 12 2.86 -10.28 -8.69
N LEU A 13 3.48 -9.19 -8.28
CA LEU A 13 3.36 -8.64 -6.95
C LEU A 13 1.97 -8.07 -6.71
N GLY A 14 1.46 -7.28 -7.64
CA GLY A 14 0.13 -6.70 -7.54
C GLY A 14 -0.98 -7.76 -7.54
N SER A 15 -0.80 -8.86 -8.29
CA SER A 15 -1.69 -10.02 -8.21
C SER A 15 -1.68 -10.64 -6.81
N ARG A 16 -0.51 -10.83 -6.18
CA ARG A 16 -0.41 -11.34 -4.80
C ARG A 16 -1.08 -10.42 -3.79
N VAL A 17 -0.82 -9.11 -3.88
CA VAL A 17 -1.45 -8.08 -3.03
C VAL A 17 -2.97 -8.14 -3.17
N SER A 18 -3.46 -8.11 -4.42
CA SER A 18 -4.89 -8.13 -4.72
C SER A 18 -5.57 -9.41 -4.24
N THR A 19 -4.97 -10.58 -4.49
CA THR A 19 -5.51 -11.85 -4.02
C THR A 19 -5.57 -11.92 -2.51
N SER A 20 -4.52 -11.48 -1.80
CA SER A 20 -4.48 -11.49 -0.34
C SER A 20 -5.58 -10.62 0.26
N LEU A 21 -5.75 -9.39 -0.22
CA LEU A 21 -6.74 -8.45 0.30
C LEU A 21 -8.18 -8.84 -0.07
N ARG A 22 -8.40 -9.34 -1.29
CA ARG A 22 -9.71 -9.87 -1.71
C ARG A 22 -10.11 -11.10 -0.89
N ALA A 23 -9.16 -11.96 -0.53
CA ALA A 23 -9.42 -13.11 0.35
C ALA A 23 -9.87 -12.68 1.76
N SER A 24 -9.48 -11.47 2.20
CA SER A 24 -9.95 -10.83 3.44
C SER A 24 -11.29 -10.09 3.29
N GLY A 25 -11.92 -10.14 2.10
CA GLY A 25 -13.23 -9.52 1.85
C GLY A 25 -13.16 -8.03 1.49
N HIS A 26 -12.02 -7.54 1.01
CA HIS A 26 -11.89 -6.19 0.47
C HIS A 26 -12.11 -6.16 -1.05
N GLU A 27 -12.56 -5.01 -1.55
CA GLU A 27 -12.54 -4.70 -2.98
C GLU A 27 -11.19 -4.09 -3.31
N VAL A 28 -10.56 -4.54 -4.41
CA VAL A 28 -9.19 -4.11 -4.74
C VAL A 28 -9.13 -3.72 -6.20
N ASP A 29 -8.69 -2.49 -6.46
CA ASP A 29 -8.30 -2.01 -7.78
C ASP A 29 -6.78 -1.92 -7.86
N GLN A 30 -6.18 -2.56 -8.87
CA GLN A 30 -4.75 -2.51 -9.08
C GLN A 30 -4.42 -1.52 -10.20
N VAL A 31 -3.49 -0.61 -9.92
CA VAL A 31 -2.98 0.38 -10.87
C VAL A 31 -1.45 0.37 -10.88
N GLY A 32 -0.85 0.81 -11.99
CA GLY A 32 0.60 0.93 -12.11
C GLY A 32 1.18 2.24 -11.56
N SER A 33 0.34 3.26 -11.38
CA SER A 33 0.73 4.57 -10.86
C SER A 33 -0.41 5.17 -10.08
N ILE A 34 -0.11 6.09 -9.17
CA ILE A 34 -1.13 6.83 -8.44
C ILE A 34 -1.74 7.91 -9.34
N ASP A 35 -3.08 7.93 -9.40
CA ASP A 35 -3.86 9.02 -9.98
C ASP A 35 -4.70 9.62 -8.84
N PRO A 36 -4.58 10.92 -8.52
CA PRO A 36 -5.41 11.57 -7.51
C PRO A 36 -6.92 11.34 -7.69
N ALA A 37 -7.40 11.25 -8.94
CA ALA A 37 -8.81 10.97 -9.22
C ALA A 37 -9.21 9.52 -8.84
N ALA A 38 -8.26 8.58 -8.85
CA ALA A 38 -8.48 7.20 -8.44
C ALA A 38 -8.56 7.03 -6.91
N LEU A 39 -8.41 8.12 -6.14
CA LEU A 39 -8.50 8.11 -4.68
C LEU A 39 -9.91 8.43 -4.17
N GLU A 40 -10.80 8.87 -5.05
CA GLU A 40 -12.21 9.04 -4.72
C GLU A 40 -12.78 7.68 -4.28
N ASP A 41 -13.44 7.68 -3.11
CA ASP A 41 -14.04 6.49 -2.49
C ASP A 41 -13.05 5.34 -2.17
N ILE A 42 -11.76 5.62 -2.00
CA ILE A 42 -10.77 4.65 -1.54
C ILE A 42 -10.54 4.80 -0.03
N ASP A 43 -10.67 3.69 0.70
CA ASP A 43 -10.48 3.66 2.15
C ASP A 43 -9.02 3.41 2.54
N LEU A 44 -8.26 2.70 1.70
CA LEU A 44 -6.88 2.30 1.97
C LEU A 44 -6.05 2.22 0.69
N VAL A 45 -4.77 2.57 0.80
CA VAL A 45 -3.82 2.33 -0.29
C VAL A 45 -2.66 1.47 0.11
N VAL A 46 -2.33 0.55 -0.79
CA VAL A 46 -1.18 -0.34 -0.67
C VAL A 46 -0.25 -0.04 -1.84
N ALA A 47 0.97 0.40 -1.57
CA ALA A 47 1.86 0.92 -2.60
C ALA A 47 3.25 0.27 -2.56
N ASP A 48 3.78 0.03 -3.75
CA ASP A 48 5.18 -0.31 -3.95
C ASP A 48 6.04 0.97 -3.88
N LEU A 49 6.78 1.14 -2.79
CA LEU A 49 7.61 2.32 -2.56
C LEU A 49 8.88 2.34 -3.42
N ASP A 50 9.24 1.21 -4.02
CA ASP A 50 10.32 1.16 -5.01
C ASP A 50 9.86 1.80 -6.34
N ALA A 51 8.54 1.92 -6.55
CA ALA A 51 7.93 2.49 -7.74
C ALA A 51 7.31 3.87 -7.52
N VAL A 52 6.78 4.14 -6.33
CA VAL A 52 6.13 5.40 -5.99
C VAL A 52 6.77 6.00 -4.74
N PRO A 53 7.32 7.23 -4.82
CA PRO A 53 7.90 7.89 -3.67
C PRO A 53 6.90 8.03 -2.51
N PRO A 54 7.32 7.75 -1.25
CA PRO A 54 6.44 7.89 -0.09
C PRO A 54 5.80 9.28 0.03
N GLU A 55 6.49 10.33 -0.39
CA GLU A 55 6.03 11.72 -0.31
C GLU A 55 4.84 12.00 -1.23
N GLU A 56 4.73 11.30 -2.36
CA GLU A 56 3.57 11.39 -3.26
C GLU A 56 2.32 10.73 -2.67
N LEU A 57 2.51 9.80 -1.73
CA LEU A 57 1.44 9.06 -1.07
C LEU A 57 0.93 9.74 0.20
N ALA A 58 1.78 10.54 0.85
CA ALA A 58 1.47 11.25 2.09
C ALA A 58 0.25 12.19 1.96
N GLY A 59 0.09 12.82 0.80
CA GLY A 59 -0.97 13.80 0.54
C GLY A 59 -2.35 13.21 0.27
N ALA A 60 -2.50 11.90 0.42
CA ALA A 60 -3.63 11.22 -0.16
C ALA A 60 -4.92 11.24 0.70
N GLY A 61 -4.84 11.62 1.98
CA GLY A 61 -6.01 11.79 2.86
C GLY A 61 -6.66 10.51 3.40
N ARG A 62 -6.01 9.37 3.20
CA ARG A 62 -6.38 8.01 3.59
C ARG A 62 -5.14 7.25 4.05
N PRO A 63 -5.28 6.24 4.92
CA PRO A 63 -4.16 5.42 5.36
C PRO A 63 -3.42 4.79 4.17
N VAL A 64 -2.10 4.71 4.31
CA VAL A 64 -1.21 4.13 3.30
C VAL A 64 -0.31 3.09 3.93
N ILE A 65 -0.31 1.90 3.34
CA ILE A 65 0.64 0.82 3.61
C ILE A 65 1.65 0.79 2.45
N GLY A 66 2.84 1.32 2.69
CA GLY A 66 3.95 1.22 1.77
C GLY A 66 4.77 -0.06 2.01
N PHE A 67 5.21 -0.72 0.94
CA PHE A 67 6.22 -1.77 1.05
C PHE A 67 7.44 -1.49 0.17
N TYR A 68 8.61 -1.96 0.61
CA TYR A 68 9.91 -1.70 -0.05
C TYR A 68 10.81 -2.93 0.00
N GLN A 69 11.89 -2.95 -0.78
CA GLN A 69 12.89 -4.02 -0.67
C GLN A 69 13.60 -3.99 0.69
N HIS A 70 13.83 -5.16 1.30
CA HIS A 70 14.41 -5.23 2.66
C HIS A 70 15.79 -4.54 2.81
N THR A 71 16.52 -4.40 1.71
CA THR A 71 17.84 -3.73 1.66
C THR A 71 17.75 -2.22 1.47
N ASP A 72 16.58 -1.67 1.17
CA ASP A 72 16.41 -0.24 0.91
C ASP A 72 16.10 0.53 2.19
N VAL A 73 17.17 0.89 2.89
CA VAL A 73 17.12 1.66 4.15
C VAL A 73 16.76 3.13 3.90
N GLU A 74 17.01 3.65 2.70
CA GLU A 74 16.69 5.04 2.36
C GLU A 74 15.20 5.22 2.15
N THR A 75 14.56 4.33 1.38
CA THR A 75 13.10 4.32 1.19
C THR A 75 12.37 4.14 2.51
N LYS A 76 12.89 3.31 3.42
CA LYS A 76 12.37 3.22 4.80
C LYS A 76 12.39 4.58 5.51
N ARG A 77 13.54 5.25 5.52
CA ARG A 77 13.71 6.55 6.21
C ARG A 77 12.76 7.60 5.63
N ARG A 78 12.59 7.62 4.32
CA ARG A 78 11.66 8.54 3.63
C ARG A 78 10.21 8.23 4.00
N ALA A 79 9.83 6.95 4.03
CA ALA A 79 8.50 6.53 4.41
C ALA A 79 8.16 6.88 5.87
N ASP A 80 9.10 6.71 6.80
CA ASP A 80 8.94 7.11 8.21
C ASP A 80 8.71 8.64 8.33
N GLY A 81 9.33 9.43 7.46
CA GLY A 81 9.14 10.89 7.41
C GLY A 81 7.88 11.36 6.67
N ALA A 82 7.28 10.50 5.84
CA ALA A 82 6.13 10.82 5.00
C ALA A 82 4.78 10.65 5.73
N GLY A 83 4.77 10.08 6.93
CA GLY A 83 3.53 9.89 7.70
C GLY A 83 2.61 8.80 7.16
N LEU A 84 3.17 7.77 6.51
CA LEU A 84 2.39 6.59 6.11
C LEU A 84 1.88 5.85 7.36
N ALA A 85 0.74 5.16 7.25
CA ALA A 85 0.22 4.33 8.33
C ALA A 85 1.21 3.19 8.65
N TYR A 86 1.72 2.53 7.60
CA TYR A 86 2.75 1.51 7.74
C TYR A 86 3.75 1.57 6.58
N ALA A 87 5.03 1.36 6.88
CA ALA A 87 6.09 1.14 5.91
C ALA A 87 6.84 -0.15 6.25
N VAL A 88 6.69 -1.20 5.45
CA VAL A 88 7.20 -2.55 5.77
C VAL A 88 8.04 -3.17 4.66
N PRO A 89 9.04 -4.01 4.98
CA PRO A 89 9.71 -4.80 3.95
C PRO A 89 8.73 -5.72 3.20
N ARG A 90 8.94 -5.95 1.90
CA ARG A 90 8.10 -6.81 1.05
C ARG A 90 7.82 -8.20 1.66
N SER A 91 8.81 -8.81 2.31
CA SER A 91 8.66 -10.11 2.98
C SER A 91 7.67 -10.08 4.14
N ARG A 92 7.57 -8.95 4.85
CA ARG A 92 6.58 -8.71 5.90
C ARG A 92 5.21 -8.46 5.29
N MET A 93 5.12 -7.60 4.26
CA MET A 93 3.87 -7.36 3.53
C MET A 93 3.22 -8.66 3.07
N VAL A 94 3.96 -9.56 2.41
CA VAL A 94 3.41 -10.84 1.91
C VAL A 94 2.81 -11.72 3.02
N ARG A 95 3.28 -11.59 4.26
CA ARG A 95 2.82 -12.41 5.38
C ARG A 95 1.69 -11.76 6.19
N GLU A 96 1.76 -10.45 6.35
CA GLU A 96 0.96 -9.71 7.33
C GLU A 96 -0.01 -8.70 6.67
N LEU A 97 -0.08 -8.64 5.33
CA LEU A 97 -0.90 -7.63 4.64
C LEU A 97 -2.37 -7.58 5.11
N PRO A 98 -3.09 -8.71 5.32
CA PRO A 98 -4.43 -8.67 5.88
C PRO A 98 -4.52 -7.96 7.24
N GLU A 99 -3.61 -8.29 8.15
CA GLU A 99 -3.59 -7.78 9.52
C GLU A 99 -3.15 -6.29 9.55
N LEU A 100 -2.24 -5.91 8.66
CA LEU A 100 -1.84 -4.51 8.48
C LEU A 100 -2.99 -3.67 7.92
N ALA A 101 -3.75 -4.22 6.96
CA ALA A 101 -4.91 -3.54 6.38
C ALA A 101 -6.03 -3.33 7.40
N GLU A 102 -6.33 -4.34 8.21
CA GLU A 102 -7.32 -4.23 9.30
C GLU A 102 -6.94 -3.12 10.27
N ARG A 103 -5.72 -3.15 10.82
CA ARG A 103 -5.25 -2.12 11.74
C ARG A 103 -5.23 -0.72 11.13
N ALA A 104 -4.83 -0.60 9.86
CA ALA A 104 -4.80 0.69 9.18
C ALA A 104 -6.18 1.30 8.95
N LEU A 105 -7.24 0.49 8.90
CA LEU A 105 -8.62 0.92 8.70
C LEU A 105 -9.36 1.20 10.02
N GLU A 106 -8.81 0.75 11.15
CA GLU A 106 -9.38 0.96 12.49
C GLU A 106 -8.88 2.24 13.19
N ASP A 107 -7.74 2.80 12.77
CA ASP A 107 -7.13 4.05 13.27
C ASP A 107 -7.76 5.32 12.66
#